data_AF-K0ZKJ0-F1
#
_entry.id   AF-K0ZKJ0-F1
#
_cell.length_a   1.000
_cell.length_b   1.000
_cell.length_c   1.000
_cell.angle_alpha   90.00
_cell.angle_beta   90.00
_cell.angle_gamma   90.00
#
_symmetry.space_group_name_H-M   'P 1'
#
loop_
_entity.id
_entity.type
_entity.pdbx_description
1 polymer ?
#
loop_
_entity_poly.entity_id
_entity_poly.type
_entity_poly.pdbx_seq_one_letter_code
_entity_poly.pdbx_strand_id
1 'polypeptide(L)'
;KDYFDGEIIIVPPVEDEKGKISSTRIRQAILDGDVKEVKHLLGTPLPSRGMVVHGNARGRTIGYPTANLVLRDRTYMPADGVYVVDIEVQRQRYRGMASVGKNVTFDGEEPRFEVNIFDFSDDIYGETVMVYWLDRVRDMVKFDSIEELVDQLQKDEEIARNWKDGE
;
A
#
# COMPACT_ATOMS: atom_id res chain seq x y z
N LYS A 1 27.18 -31.92 21.00
CA LYS A 1 26.78 -32.97 20.04
C LYS A 1 25.53 -33.73 20.49
N ASP A 2 24.98 -33.48 21.68
CA ASP A 2 23.90 -34.29 22.26
C ASP A 2 22.48 -34.05 21.69
N TYR A 3 22.31 -33.15 20.73
CA TYR A 3 21.00 -32.79 20.16
C TYR A 3 20.91 -32.98 18.64
N PHE A 4 22.04 -32.99 17.93
CA PHE A 4 22.06 -33.09 16.47
C PHE A 4 23.42 -33.61 16.00
N ASP A 5 23.39 -34.67 15.18
CA ASP A 5 24.59 -35.35 14.69
C ASP A 5 25.17 -34.73 13.42
N GLY A 6 24.41 -33.85 12.76
CA GLY A 6 24.85 -33.12 11.57
C GLY A 6 25.68 -31.87 11.88
N GLU A 7 26.12 -31.19 10.81
CA GLU A 7 26.75 -29.87 10.92
C GLU A 7 25.72 -28.84 11.40
N ILE A 8 26.07 -28.09 12.45
CA ILE A 8 25.27 -26.97 12.96
C ILE A 8 25.90 -25.68 12.50
N ILE A 9 25.14 -24.89 11.73
CA ILE A 9 25.54 -23.55 11.30
C ILE A 9 24.66 -22.53 12.03
N ILE A 10 25.28 -21.64 12.80
CA ILE A 10 24.61 -20.54 13.47
C ILE A 10 24.90 -19.27 12.69
N VAL A 11 23.89 -18.76 11.98
CA VAL A 11 24.01 -17.53 11.21
C VAL A 11 23.92 -16.33 12.17
N PRO A 12 24.87 -15.37 12.13
CA PRO A 12 24.78 -14.17 12.96
C PRO A 12 23.59 -13.30 12.53
N PRO A 13 23.08 -12.43 13.42
CA PRO A 13 22.06 -11.45 13.05
C PRO A 13 22.52 -10.58 11.88
N VAL A 14 21.59 -10.28 10.98
CA VAL A 14 21.78 -9.27 9.93
C VAL A 14 21.37 -7.91 10.49
N GLU A 15 22.20 -6.90 10.30
CA GLU A 15 22.03 -5.56 10.87
C GLU A 15 22.28 -4.48 9.81
N ASP A 16 21.65 -3.33 10.01
CA ASP A 16 21.89 -2.07 9.29
C ASP A 16 22.28 -0.96 10.29
N GLU A 17 22.35 0.30 9.86
CA GLU A 17 22.72 1.44 10.71
C GLU A 17 21.76 1.70 11.89
N LYS A 18 20.51 1.22 11.84
CA LYS A 18 19.53 1.31 12.93
C LYS A 18 19.45 0.01 13.75
N GLY A 19 20.31 -0.97 13.46
CA GLY A 19 20.47 -2.22 14.21
C GLY A 19 19.84 -3.42 13.52
N LYS A 20 19.34 -4.37 14.32
CA LYS A 20 18.88 -5.67 13.82
C LYS A 20 17.68 -5.55 12.86
N ILE A 21 17.84 -6.10 11.67
CA ILE A 21 16.73 -6.32 10.73
C ILE A 21 15.86 -7.45 11.29
N SER A 22 14.60 -7.14 11.61
CA SER A 22 13.70 -8.08 12.28
C SER A 22 12.24 -7.87 11.89
N SER A 23 11.43 -8.92 12.04
CA SER A 23 9.99 -8.85 11.80
C SER A 23 9.28 -7.85 12.71
N THR A 24 9.80 -7.58 13.91
CA THR A 24 9.24 -6.56 14.82
C THR A 24 9.45 -5.17 14.24
N ARG A 25 10.66 -4.86 13.75
CA ARG A 25 10.97 -3.55 13.13
C ARG A 25 10.20 -3.36 11.83
N ILE A 26 10.12 -4.40 10.99
CA ILE A 26 9.30 -4.39 9.76
C ILE A 26 7.84 -4.09 10.11
N ARG A 27 7.25 -4.79 11.08
CA ARG A 27 5.86 -4.57 11.49
C ARG A 27 5.64 -3.14 11.99
N GLN A 28 6.57 -2.60 12.78
CA GLN A 28 6.47 -1.24 13.26
C GLN A 28 6.50 -0.23 12.12
N ALA A 29 7.45 -0.36 11.18
CA ALA A 29 7.51 0.49 9.99
C ALA A 29 6.24 0.42 9.13
N ILE A 30 5.62 -0.76 8.99
CA ILE A 30 4.30 -0.88 8.33
C ILE A 30 3.26 -0.05 9.10
N LEU A 31 3.14 -0.25 10.41
CA LEU A 31 2.15 0.43 11.24
C LEU A 31 2.35 1.96 11.33
N ASP A 32 3.59 2.43 11.14
CA ASP A 32 3.93 3.85 11.08
C ASP A 32 3.73 4.43 9.65
N GLY A 33 3.49 3.56 8.66
CA GLY A 33 3.31 3.94 7.26
C GLY A 33 4.63 4.20 6.51
N ASP A 34 5.79 3.91 7.10
CA ASP A 34 7.10 4.05 6.46
C ASP A 34 7.38 2.84 5.54
N VAL A 35 6.65 2.77 4.43
CA VAL A 35 6.74 1.66 3.47
C VAL A 35 8.09 1.63 2.72
N LYS A 36 8.81 2.75 2.71
CA LYS A 36 10.18 2.85 2.16
C LYS A 36 11.17 2.11 3.06
N GLU A 37 11.10 2.30 4.37
CA GLU A 37 11.83 1.50 5.35
C GLU A 37 11.44 0.02 5.27
N VAL A 38 10.14 -0.29 5.13
CA VAL A 38 9.69 -1.68 4.96
C VAL A 38 10.35 -2.33 3.75
N LYS A 39 10.41 -1.63 2.61
CA LYS A 39 11.10 -2.11 1.41
C LYS A 39 12.58 -2.35 1.67
N HIS A 40 13.25 -1.43 2.35
CA HIS A 40 14.66 -1.58 2.71
C HIS A 40 14.90 -2.85 3.54
N LEU A 41 14.08 -3.06 4.58
CA LEU A 41 14.22 -4.20 5.50
C LEU A 41 13.82 -5.54 4.88
N LEU A 42 12.83 -5.56 3.98
CA LEU A 42 12.41 -6.77 3.27
C LEU A 42 13.29 -7.08 2.04
N GLY A 43 14.02 -6.09 1.53
CA GLY A 43 14.69 -6.15 0.22
C GLY A 43 13.74 -6.08 -0.98
N THR A 44 12.44 -5.86 -0.75
CA THR A 44 11.39 -5.79 -1.77
C THR A 44 10.19 -5.00 -1.25
N PRO A 45 9.43 -4.29 -2.11
CA PRO A 45 8.19 -3.64 -1.70
C PRO A 45 7.25 -4.61 -0.98
N LEU A 46 6.56 -4.13 0.06
CA LEU A 46 5.53 -4.91 0.75
C LEU A 46 4.43 -5.32 -0.26
N PRO A 47 4.08 -6.61 -0.39
CA PRO A 47 2.96 -7.03 -1.21
C PRO A 47 1.68 -7.17 -0.38
N SER A 48 0.57 -6.60 -0.88
CA SER A 48 -0.77 -6.79 -0.33
C SER A 48 -1.70 -7.39 -1.39
N ARG A 49 -2.36 -8.50 -1.05
CA ARG A 49 -3.32 -9.15 -1.95
C ARG A 49 -4.74 -8.65 -1.68
N GLY A 50 -5.36 -8.06 -2.70
CA GLY A 50 -6.71 -7.51 -2.65
C GLY A 50 -7.64 -8.16 -3.66
N MET A 51 -8.92 -8.20 -3.36
CA MET A 51 -9.98 -8.46 -4.34
C MET A 51 -10.68 -7.14 -4.66
N VAL A 52 -10.87 -6.85 -5.95
CA VAL A 52 -11.61 -5.67 -6.38
C VAL A 52 -13.09 -5.88 -6.13
N VAL A 53 -13.71 -4.97 -5.40
CA VAL A 53 -15.13 -4.98 -5.07
C VAL A 53 -15.83 -3.71 -5.56
N HIS A 54 -17.15 -3.76 -5.61
CA HIS A 54 -17.95 -2.58 -5.86
C HIS A 54 -17.87 -1.65 -4.65
N GLY A 55 -17.49 -0.40 -4.88
CA GLY A 55 -17.53 0.67 -3.88
C GLY A 55 -18.53 1.76 -4.26
N ASN A 56 -18.42 2.91 -3.58
CA ASN A 56 -19.32 4.05 -3.80
C ASN A 56 -19.14 4.75 -5.17
N ALA A 57 -18.12 4.36 -5.96
CA ALA A 57 -17.82 4.86 -7.30
C ALA A 57 -17.72 6.40 -7.46
N ARG A 58 -17.60 7.14 -6.35
CA ARG A 58 -17.58 8.62 -6.34
C ARG A 58 -16.39 9.21 -7.10
N GLY A 59 -15.25 8.52 -7.11
CA GLY A 59 -14.08 8.96 -7.88
C GLY A 59 -14.38 9.13 -9.38
N ARG A 60 -15.24 8.26 -9.94
CA ARG A 60 -15.61 8.32 -11.36
C ARG A 60 -16.33 9.61 -11.74
N THR A 61 -17.13 10.18 -10.84
CA THR A 61 -17.88 11.43 -11.11
C THR A 61 -16.99 12.67 -11.15
N ILE A 62 -15.78 12.59 -10.59
CA ILE A 62 -14.81 13.68 -10.53
C ILE A 62 -13.55 13.44 -11.39
N GLY A 63 -13.56 12.41 -12.24
CA GLY A 63 -12.45 12.10 -13.14
C GLY A 63 -11.33 11.21 -12.56
N TYR A 64 -11.48 10.72 -11.33
CA TYR A 64 -10.51 9.87 -10.63
C TYR A 64 -11.11 8.50 -10.27
N PRO A 65 -11.36 7.60 -11.25
CA PRO A 65 -11.93 6.28 -10.96
C PRO A 65 -11.01 5.46 -10.04
N THR A 66 -11.57 4.84 -8.99
CA THR A 66 -10.82 4.01 -8.05
C THR A 66 -11.35 2.58 -7.99
N ALA A 67 -10.43 1.62 -7.94
CA ALA A 67 -10.73 0.24 -7.56
C ALA A 67 -10.81 0.18 -6.02
N ASN A 68 -11.93 -0.29 -5.49
CA ASN A 68 -12.08 -0.54 -4.06
C ASN A 68 -11.60 -1.97 -3.78
N LEU A 69 -10.73 -2.15 -2.80
CA LEU A 69 -10.08 -3.42 -2.51
C LEU A 69 -10.48 -3.94 -1.12
N VAL A 70 -10.78 -5.23 -1.05
CA VAL A 70 -10.89 -5.97 0.22
C VAL A 70 -9.68 -6.89 0.34
N LEU A 71 -8.99 -6.84 1.47
CA LEU A 71 -7.84 -7.70 1.72
C LEU A 71 -8.25 -9.15 1.80
N ARG A 72 -7.46 -10.00 1.16
CA ARG A 72 -7.69 -11.44 1.12
C ARG A 72 -7.02 -12.18 2.26
N ASP A 73 -6.02 -11.56 2.87
CA ASP A 73 -5.13 -12.18 3.86
C ASP A 73 -5.12 -11.40 5.17
N ARG A 74 -4.77 -12.09 6.26
CA ARG A 74 -4.55 -11.49 7.58
C ARG A 74 -3.14 -10.90 7.66
N THR A 75 -2.88 -9.91 6.81
CA THR A 75 -1.60 -9.20 6.72
C THR A 75 -1.73 -7.79 7.26
N TYR A 76 -0.62 -7.20 7.69
CA TYR A 76 -0.59 -5.80 8.09
C TYR A 76 -0.82 -4.90 6.88
N MET A 77 -1.53 -3.81 7.11
CA MET A 77 -1.64 -2.69 6.18
C MET A 77 -0.80 -1.53 6.69
N PRO A 78 -0.25 -0.71 5.78
CA PRO A 78 0.31 0.58 6.17
C PRO A 78 -0.69 1.44 6.93
N ALA A 79 -0.18 2.42 7.69
CA ALA A 79 -0.99 3.43 8.34
C ALA A 79 -1.96 4.14 7.37
N ASP A 80 -2.95 4.84 7.93
CA ASP A 80 -3.84 5.68 7.13
C ASP A 80 -3.02 6.76 6.38
N GLY A 81 -3.34 6.95 5.10
CA GLY A 81 -2.61 7.88 4.24
C GLY A 81 -2.81 7.62 2.76
N VAL A 82 -2.09 8.41 1.96
CA VAL A 82 -1.98 8.24 0.51
C VAL A 82 -0.57 7.76 0.18
N TYR A 83 -0.47 6.79 -0.71
CA TYR A 83 0.75 6.06 -1.03
C TYR A 83 0.96 5.96 -2.53
N VAL A 84 2.22 5.99 -2.95
CA VAL A 84 2.63 5.54 -4.28
C VAL A 84 2.67 4.02 -4.26
N VAL A 85 2.01 3.40 -5.24
CA VAL A 85 1.98 1.94 -5.36
C VAL A 85 2.17 1.50 -6.80
N ASP A 86 2.74 0.32 -6.98
CA ASP A 86 2.48 -0.44 -8.20
C ASP A 86 1.37 -1.46 -7.92
N ILE A 87 0.48 -1.68 -8.88
CA ILE A 87 -0.57 -2.68 -8.81
C ILE A 87 -0.43 -3.66 -9.98
N GLU A 88 -0.46 -4.95 -9.67
CA GLU A 88 -0.47 -6.01 -10.67
C GLU A 88 -1.90 -6.47 -10.92
N VAL A 89 -2.34 -6.28 -12.16
CA VAL A 89 -3.64 -6.68 -12.69
C VAL A 89 -3.37 -7.59 -13.89
N GLN A 90 -3.91 -8.80 -13.89
CA GLN A 90 -3.74 -9.76 -15.00
C GLN A 90 -2.27 -9.93 -15.44
N ARG A 91 -1.34 -9.98 -14.45
CA ARG A 91 0.13 -10.10 -14.63
C ARG A 91 0.84 -8.88 -15.23
N GLN A 92 0.14 -7.76 -15.39
CA GLN A 92 0.72 -6.50 -15.82
C GLN A 92 0.76 -5.53 -14.66
N ARG A 93 1.90 -4.85 -14.51
CA ARG A 93 2.09 -3.83 -13.46
C ARG A 93 1.76 -2.45 -13.97
N TYR A 94 1.01 -1.71 -13.17
CA TYR A 94 0.62 -0.34 -13.41
C TYR A 94 1.04 0.50 -12.20
N ARG A 95 1.47 1.74 -12.45
CA ARG A 95 1.64 2.73 -11.39
C ARG A 95 0.25 3.18 -10.93
N GLY A 96 0.11 3.48 -9.65
CA GLY A 96 -1.07 4.11 -9.11
C GLY A 96 -0.81 4.84 -7.81
N MET A 97 -1.89 5.41 -7.29
CA MET A 97 -1.93 5.94 -5.93
C MET A 97 -2.97 5.17 -5.12
N ALA A 98 -2.59 4.75 -3.92
CA ALA A 98 -3.47 4.07 -2.98
C ALA A 98 -3.86 5.01 -1.84
N SER A 99 -5.13 4.97 -1.43
CA SER A 99 -5.60 5.56 -0.19
C SER A 99 -5.97 4.45 0.79
N VAL A 100 -5.40 4.53 1.98
CA VAL A 100 -5.75 3.71 3.14
C VAL A 100 -6.39 4.63 4.17
N GLY A 101 -7.57 4.27 4.64
CA GLY A 101 -8.25 5.01 5.68
C GLY A 101 -9.36 4.20 6.32
N LYS A 102 -10.19 4.88 7.10
CA LYS A 102 -11.34 4.29 7.76
C LYS A 102 -12.55 5.19 7.63
N ASN A 103 -13.70 4.60 7.34
CA ASN A 103 -14.98 5.27 7.53
C ASN A 103 -15.46 4.98 8.94
N VAL A 104 -15.46 5.98 9.81
CA VAL A 104 -16.12 5.89 11.12
C VAL A 104 -17.63 6.07 10.89
N THR A 105 -18.40 5.02 11.12
CA THR A 105 -19.86 5.03 11.09
C THR A 105 -20.42 4.76 12.50
N PHE A 106 -21.73 4.97 12.70
CA PHE A 106 -22.38 4.62 13.97
C PHE A 106 -22.27 3.12 14.29
N ASP A 107 -22.16 2.27 13.27
CA ASP A 107 -22.12 0.81 13.40
C ASP A 107 -20.68 0.26 13.47
N GLY A 108 -19.66 1.12 13.39
CA GLY A 108 -18.25 0.75 13.52
C GLY A 108 -17.31 1.46 12.55
N GLU A 109 -16.03 1.08 12.59
CA GLU A 109 -15.02 1.53 11.63
C GLU A 109 -14.92 0.53 10.47
N GLU A 110 -15.19 0.99 9.25
CA GLU A 110 -14.96 0.19 8.03
C GLU A 110 -13.63 0.59 7.38
N PRO A 111 -12.66 -0.34 7.24
CA PRO A 111 -11.41 -0.04 6.56
C PRO A 111 -11.67 0.23 5.08
N ARG A 112 -11.00 1.24 4.56
CA ARG A 112 -11.16 1.72 3.19
C ARG A 112 -9.81 1.63 2.50
N PHE A 113 -9.75 0.82 1.46
CA PHE A 113 -8.56 0.63 0.64
C PHE A 113 -8.96 0.86 -0.81
N GLU A 114 -8.53 1.99 -1.36
CA GLU A 114 -8.85 2.40 -2.73
C GLU A 114 -7.56 2.60 -3.51
N VAL A 115 -7.52 2.15 -4.77
CA VAL A 115 -6.40 2.38 -5.68
C VAL A 115 -6.90 3.08 -6.93
N ASN A 116 -6.34 4.25 -7.23
CA ASN A 116 -6.44 4.86 -8.55
C ASN A 116 -5.30 4.32 -9.41
N ILE A 117 -5.65 3.58 -10.46
CA ILE A 117 -4.71 2.93 -11.36
C ILE A 117 -4.47 3.86 -12.55
N PHE A 118 -3.24 4.25 -12.79
CA PHE A 118 -2.92 5.15 -13.90
C PHE A 118 -2.96 4.42 -15.22
N ASP A 119 -3.44 5.12 -16.25
CA ASP A 119 -3.44 4.67 -17.64
C ASP A 119 -4.15 3.31 -17.83
N PHE A 120 -5.19 3.09 -17.00
CA PHE A 120 -5.98 1.87 -16.93
C PHE A 120 -7.48 2.18 -17.00
N SER A 121 -8.22 1.42 -17.81
CA SER A 121 -9.64 1.70 -18.08
C SER A 121 -10.53 0.46 -18.16
N ASP A 122 -9.99 -0.73 -17.94
CA ASP A 122 -10.75 -1.98 -18.01
C ASP A 122 -11.56 -2.21 -16.73
N ASP A 123 -12.63 -3.01 -16.85
CA ASP A 123 -13.38 -3.49 -15.69
C ASP A 123 -12.67 -4.70 -15.07
N ILE A 124 -12.41 -4.61 -13.76
CA ILE A 124 -11.69 -5.62 -12.99
C ILE A 124 -12.46 -6.05 -11.73
N TYR A 125 -13.78 -5.81 -11.66
CA TYR A 125 -14.57 -6.27 -10.51
C TYR A 125 -14.47 -7.80 -10.32
N GLY A 126 -14.21 -8.22 -9.08
CA GLY A 126 -14.02 -9.63 -8.71
C GLY A 126 -12.61 -10.17 -8.98
N GLU A 127 -11.77 -9.43 -9.70
CA GLU A 127 -10.37 -9.80 -9.93
C GLU A 127 -9.56 -9.74 -8.62
N THR A 128 -8.57 -10.63 -8.52
CA THR A 128 -7.55 -10.55 -7.46
C THR A 128 -6.33 -9.82 -7.99
N VAL A 129 -5.88 -8.82 -7.24
CA VAL A 129 -4.76 -7.96 -7.58
C VAL A 129 -3.69 -8.01 -6.49
N MET A 130 -2.45 -7.70 -6.87
CA MET A 130 -1.35 -7.48 -5.93
C MET A 130 -0.99 -6.00 -5.91
N VAL A 131 -0.93 -5.39 -4.72
CA VAL A 131 -0.48 -4.01 -4.53
C VAL A 131 0.90 -4.05 -3.88
N TYR A 132 1.84 -3.30 -4.44
CA TYR A 132 3.21 -3.16 -3.96
C TYR A 132 3.41 -1.74 -3.46
N TRP A 133 3.68 -1.59 -2.16
CA TRP A 133 3.83 -0.28 -1.52
C TRP A 133 5.22 0.30 -1.78
N LEU A 134 5.29 1.46 -2.41
CA LEU A 134 6.54 2.07 -2.84
C LEU A 134 6.97 3.20 -1.90
N ASP A 135 6.06 4.15 -1.65
CA ASP A 135 6.35 5.30 -0.81
C ASP A 135 5.08 5.93 -0.23
N ARG A 136 5.23 6.74 0.81
CA ARG A 136 4.14 7.49 1.43
C ARG A 136 4.11 8.92 0.89
N VAL A 137 2.96 9.34 0.38
CA VAL A 137 2.75 10.69 -0.17
C VAL A 137 2.35 11.66 0.94
N ARG A 138 1.32 11.32 1.72
CA ARG A 138 0.77 12.21 2.77
C ARG A 138 -0.18 11.50 3.72
N ASP A 139 -0.51 12.19 4.81
CA ASP A 139 -1.64 11.84 5.69
C ASP A 139 -3.00 11.99 4.99
N MET A 140 -4.03 11.38 5.59
CA MET A 140 -5.42 11.60 5.20
C MET A 140 -5.86 13.01 5.58
N VAL A 141 -6.58 13.67 4.67
CA VAL A 141 -7.09 15.03 4.83
C VAL A 141 -8.57 15.03 4.49
N LYS A 142 -9.36 15.80 5.24
CA LYS A 142 -10.76 16.07 4.92
C LYS A 142 -10.82 17.32 4.03
N PHE A 143 -11.59 17.25 2.97
CA PHE A 143 -11.82 18.38 2.05
C PHE A 143 -13.21 18.96 2.28
N ASP A 144 -13.32 20.28 2.18
CA ASP A 144 -14.58 21.00 2.36
C ASP A 144 -15.29 21.26 1.02
N SER A 145 -14.61 21.01 -0.11
CA SER A 145 -15.18 21.07 -1.46
C SER A 145 -14.67 19.96 -2.39
N ILE A 146 -15.35 19.78 -3.54
CA ILE A 146 -14.92 18.82 -4.57
C ILE A 146 -13.67 19.36 -5.28
N GLU A 147 -13.61 20.67 -5.50
CA GLU A 147 -12.51 21.36 -6.13
C GLU A 147 -11.20 21.15 -5.36
N GLU A 148 -11.23 21.34 -4.03
CA GLU A 148 -10.07 21.08 -3.16
C GLU A 148 -9.59 19.62 -3.23
N LEU A 149 -10.54 18.67 -3.26
CA LEU A 149 -10.22 17.25 -3.41
C LEU A 149 -9.52 16.98 -4.74
N VAL A 150 -10.06 17.49 -5.84
CA VAL A 150 -9.50 17.29 -7.19
C VAL A 150 -8.11 17.92 -7.30
N ASP A 151 -7.92 19.14 -6.80
CA ASP A 151 -6.62 19.82 -6.79
C ASP A 151 -5.57 19.03 -5.99
N GLN A 152 -5.96 18.39 -4.89
CA GLN A 152 -5.05 17.55 -4.12
C GLN A 152 -4.75 16.23 -4.84
N LEU A 153 -5.76 15.59 -5.46
CA LEU A 153 -5.55 14.36 -6.23
C LEU A 153 -4.61 14.56 -7.42
N GLN A 154 -4.65 15.72 -8.08
CA GLN A 154 -3.72 16.07 -9.15
C GLN A 154 -2.27 16.14 -8.65
N LYS A 155 -2.04 16.73 -7.48
CA LYS A 155 -0.71 16.80 -6.86
C LYS A 155 -0.22 15.41 -6.44
N ASP A 156 -1.12 14.61 -5.86
CA ASP A 156 -0.81 13.24 -5.45
C ASP A 156 -0.45 12.36 -6.67
N GLU A 157 -1.18 12.53 -7.78
CA GLU A 157 -0.89 11.87 -9.06
C GLU A 157 0.46 12.30 -9.64
N GLU A 158 0.78 13.60 -9.64
CA GLU A 158 2.07 14.11 -10.12
C GLU A 158 3.24 13.51 -9.32
N ILE A 159 3.13 13.47 -8.00
CA ILE A 159 4.12 12.83 -7.12
C ILE A 159 4.25 11.34 -7.48
N ALA A 160 3.13 10.62 -7.57
CA ALA A 160 3.14 9.19 -7.82
C ALA A 160 3.67 8.83 -9.22
N ARG A 161 3.41 9.65 -10.24
CA ARG A 161 3.95 9.45 -11.60
C ARG A 161 5.45 9.75 -11.67
N ASN A 162 5.91 10.78 -10.98
CA ASN A 162 7.32 11.18 -10.99
C ASN A 162 8.19 10.41 -10.00
N TRP A 163 7.59 9.62 -9.10
CA TRP A 163 8.31 8.79 -8.16
C TRP A 163 9.29 7.84 -8.86
N LYS A 164 10.53 7.82 -8.36
CA LYS A 164 11.62 6.94 -8.80
C LYS A 164 12.16 6.16 -7.63
N ASP A 165 12.57 4.92 -7.92
CA ASP A 165 13.18 4.07 -6.92
C ASP A 165 14.54 4.62 -6.46
N GLY A 166 14.69 4.87 -5.17
CA GLY A 166 15.94 5.35 -4.56
C GLY A 166 16.04 6.86 -4.33
N GLU A 167 15.02 7.66 -4.65
CA GLU A 167 14.84 9.03 -4.14
C GLU A 167 14.12 9.00 -2.78
#